data_AF-A0A0T6AUP5-F1
#
_entry.id   AF-A0A0T6AUP5-F1
#
_cell.length_a   1.000
_cell.length_b   1.000
_cell.length_c   1.000
_cell.angle_alpha   90.00
_cell.angle_beta   90.00
_cell.angle_gamma   90.00
#
_symmetry.space_group_name_H-M   'P 1'
#
loop_
_entity.id
_entity.type
_entity.pdbx_description
1 polymer ?
#
loop_
_entity_poly.entity_id
_entity_poly.type
_entity_poly.pdbx_seq_one_letter_code
_entity_poly.pdbx_strand_id
1 'polypeptide(L)'
;MTEVHSIKSPLISNKLSSLILEHYDLASTTVTGIPMKEEQNASSSANYDVEIFHARDAHTAILKGNASDSAAIKTVKEGFEYETVTLKWCTPRGCSASELQNCTAMHRITPVDVNSRPSLCLINFLLNGRSVMLEMPRKAGGKITSHLLASHGGEIFIHTLCTARSVLEDPPSISEGCGGRVTDYRIPDFGLLIQQNKLLPVKTVYANDIPIQKMKARLNRLTKYWPLTISSTLIFNLKGSVDPIPRIITKEKITEDEVLQCKQVIYNLISQETKHEPLNLINLGQRMKGQKREEQYKVMWNELETLLKNNLHSENHRLIYNALLECHKFNLDEEKMDTDHHNVKDVEHVDQDVQRASVIRATTDSPMSPPPLASISLPLSKQAVSRSSGGIYSAPRSLLDVFQSQDKSKLRPDFAGRTTDGKIAKLYPNLKL
;
A
#
# COMPACT_ATOMS: atom_id res chain seq x y z
N MET A 1 47.87 -11.19 -1.79
CA MET A 1 47.94 -12.50 -2.47
C MET A 1 47.63 -12.23 -3.93
N THR A 2 48.50 -12.64 -4.85
CA THR A 2 48.34 -12.35 -6.27
C THR A 2 47.86 -13.62 -6.95
N GLU A 3 46.75 -13.53 -7.70
CA GLU A 3 46.23 -14.61 -8.52
C GLU A 3 46.52 -14.33 -10.00
N VAL A 4 46.96 -15.35 -10.73
CA VAL A 4 47.32 -15.26 -12.15
C VAL A 4 46.58 -16.35 -12.91
N HIS A 5 45.83 -15.98 -13.95
CA HIS A 5 45.12 -16.92 -14.81
C HIS A 5 45.73 -16.97 -16.21
N SER A 6 46.03 -18.17 -16.70
CA SER A 6 46.55 -18.40 -18.05
C SER A 6 45.44 -18.95 -18.95
N ILE A 7 44.89 -18.12 -19.83
CA ILE A 7 43.70 -18.44 -20.63
C ILE A 7 43.93 -18.11 -22.10
N LYS A 8 43.42 -18.95 -23.00
CA LYS A 8 43.45 -18.68 -24.45
C LYS A 8 42.60 -17.46 -24.76
N SER A 9 43.08 -16.59 -25.66
CA SER A 9 42.40 -15.32 -26.00
C SER A 9 40.88 -15.43 -26.23
N PRO A 10 40.33 -16.44 -26.95
CA PRO A 10 38.88 -16.53 -27.18
C PRO A 10 38.05 -16.82 -25.93
N LEU A 11 38.67 -17.30 -24.85
CA LEU A 11 38.02 -17.72 -23.61
C LEU A 11 38.13 -16.66 -22.50
N ILE A 12 38.76 -15.51 -22.78
CA ILE A 12 38.94 -14.44 -21.79
C ILE A 12 37.58 -13.95 -21.28
N SER A 13 36.59 -13.77 -22.16
CA SER A 13 35.24 -13.38 -21.76
C SER A 13 34.63 -14.36 -20.75
N ASN A 14 34.82 -15.65 -20.95
CA ASN A 14 34.25 -16.68 -20.08
C ASN A 14 34.87 -16.63 -18.69
N LYS A 15 36.19 -16.42 -18.62
CA LYS A 15 36.85 -16.25 -17.33
C LYS A 15 36.40 -14.96 -16.64
N LEU A 16 36.35 -13.84 -17.34
CA LEU A 16 35.91 -12.57 -16.77
C LEU A 16 34.47 -12.67 -16.23
N SER A 17 33.59 -13.38 -16.94
CA SER A 17 32.24 -13.69 -16.45
C SER A 17 32.22 -14.59 -15.22
N SER A 18 33.20 -15.48 -15.06
CA SER A 18 33.32 -16.29 -13.84
C SER A 18 33.80 -15.44 -12.66
N LEU A 19 34.83 -14.60 -12.90
CA LEU A 19 35.41 -13.72 -11.88
C LEU A 19 34.43 -12.64 -11.39
N ILE A 20 33.59 -12.07 -12.27
CA ILE A 20 32.61 -11.06 -11.84
C ILE A 20 31.58 -11.66 -10.88
N LEU A 21 31.22 -12.94 -11.04
CA LEU A 21 30.28 -13.60 -10.13
C LEU A 21 30.88 -13.77 -8.72
N GLU A 22 32.17 -14.08 -8.64
CA GLU A 22 32.87 -14.23 -7.38
C GLU A 22 33.12 -12.87 -6.71
N HIS A 23 33.67 -11.90 -7.45
CA HIS A 23 34.05 -10.60 -6.91
C HIS A 23 32.89 -9.77 -6.38
N TYR A 24 31.69 -9.94 -6.93
CA TYR A 24 30.50 -9.16 -6.57
C TYR A 24 29.41 -9.99 -5.88
N ASP A 25 29.73 -11.22 -5.48
CA ASP A 25 28.78 -12.16 -4.89
C ASP A 25 27.47 -12.29 -5.68
N LEU A 26 27.63 -12.53 -6.98
CA LEU A 26 26.51 -12.72 -7.91
C LEU A 26 26.26 -14.21 -8.15
N ALA A 27 25.02 -14.52 -8.52
CA ALA A 27 24.62 -15.81 -9.02
C ALA A 27 24.05 -15.69 -10.44
N SER A 28 24.09 -16.81 -11.15
CA SER A 28 23.49 -16.96 -12.47
C SER A 28 22.16 -17.71 -12.38
N THR A 29 21.15 -17.20 -13.07
CA THR A 29 19.89 -17.92 -13.35
C THR A 29 19.70 -18.08 -14.84
N THR A 30 19.44 -19.30 -15.30
CA THR A 30 18.99 -19.58 -16.67
C THR A 30 17.47 -19.71 -16.66
N VAL A 31 16.79 -18.75 -17.27
CA VAL A 31 15.33 -18.78 -17.49
C VAL A 31 15.05 -19.58 -18.75
N THR A 32 14.35 -20.69 -18.63
CA THR A 32 14.09 -21.63 -19.73
C THR A 32 12.65 -21.66 -20.18
N GLY A 33 12.41 -22.17 -21.39
CA GLY A 33 11.05 -22.37 -21.89
C GLY A 33 10.32 -21.07 -22.21
N ILE A 34 11.05 -20.03 -22.61
CA ILE A 34 10.49 -18.74 -22.98
C ILE A 34 9.79 -18.89 -24.33
N PRO A 35 8.45 -18.70 -24.41
CA PRO A 35 7.72 -18.86 -25.66
C PRO A 35 7.96 -17.64 -26.56
N MET A 36 8.52 -17.87 -27.74
CA MET A 36 8.73 -16.83 -28.74
C MET A 36 8.06 -17.20 -30.07
N LYS A 37 7.54 -16.19 -30.77
CA LYS A 37 7.08 -16.35 -32.16
C LYS A 37 8.28 -16.21 -33.10
N GLU A 38 8.44 -17.15 -34.02
CA GLU A 38 9.41 -17.04 -35.11
C GLU A 38 8.89 -16.07 -36.19
N GLU A 39 9.76 -15.18 -36.70
CA GLU A 39 9.37 -14.18 -37.69
C GLU A 39 9.16 -14.77 -39.08
N GLN A 40 9.80 -15.89 -39.39
CA GLN A 40 9.74 -16.51 -40.72
C GLN A 40 8.71 -17.65 -40.81
N ASN A 41 8.21 -18.16 -39.69
CA ASN A 41 7.17 -19.20 -39.64
C ASN A 41 6.21 -18.93 -38.47
N ALA A 42 5.09 -18.26 -38.75
CA ALA A 42 4.08 -17.93 -37.73
C ALA A 42 3.40 -19.17 -37.09
N SER A 43 3.66 -20.37 -37.62
CA SER A 43 3.17 -21.65 -37.14
C SER A 43 4.16 -22.44 -36.26
N SER A 44 5.42 -21.99 -36.10
CA SER A 44 6.39 -22.60 -35.18
C SER A 44 6.72 -21.68 -34.01
N SER A 45 6.59 -22.22 -32.78
CA SER A 45 7.12 -21.60 -31.57
C SER A 45 8.37 -22.34 -31.13
N ALA A 46 9.50 -21.64 -31.03
CA ALA A 46 10.71 -22.16 -30.40
C ALA A 46 10.80 -21.69 -28.94
N ASN A 47 11.33 -22.56 -28.08
CA ASN A 47 11.64 -22.23 -26.70
C ASN A 47 13.08 -21.78 -26.61
N TYR A 48 13.30 -20.62 -26.00
CA TYR A 48 14.62 -20.06 -25.79
C TYR A 48 14.94 -19.96 -24.31
N ASP A 49 16.24 -19.95 -24.04
CA ASP A 49 16.79 -19.78 -22.70
C ASP A 49 17.52 -18.44 -22.61
N VAL A 50 17.35 -17.74 -21.49
CA VAL A 50 18.02 -16.47 -21.22
C VAL A 50 18.72 -16.55 -19.87
N GLU A 51 20.01 -16.25 -19.86
CA GLU A 51 20.83 -16.22 -18.66
C GLU A 51 20.89 -14.80 -18.09
N ILE A 52 20.70 -14.69 -16.78
CA ILE A 52 20.68 -13.43 -16.04
C ILE A 52 21.57 -13.55 -14.80
N PHE A 53 22.34 -12.50 -14.53
CA PHE A 53 23.10 -12.31 -13.30
C PHE A 53 22.33 -11.44 -12.31
N HIS A 54 22.45 -11.74 -11.03
CA HIS A 54 21.85 -11.00 -9.92
C HIS A 54 22.60 -11.32 -8.62
N ALA A 55 22.29 -10.64 -7.52
CA ALA A 55 22.88 -10.97 -6.22
C ALA A 55 22.60 -12.42 -5.82
N ARG A 56 23.60 -13.10 -5.25
CA ARG A 56 23.51 -14.52 -4.83
C ARG A 56 22.38 -14.77 -3.84
N ASP A 57 22.08 -13.78 -3.01
CA ASP A 57 21.01 -13.83 -2.01
C ASP A 57 19.63 -14.18 -2.56
N ALA A 58 19.36 -13.92 -3.85
CA ALA A 58 18.11 -14.32 -4.48
C ALA A 58 17.86 -15.84 -4.37
N HIS A 59 18.92 -16.66 -4.40
CA HIS A 59 18.83 -18.11 -4.36
C HIS A 59 18.85 -18.71 -2.95
N THR A 60 19.05 -17.89 -1.92
CA THR A 60 19.23 -18.37 -0.53
C THR A 60 18.10 -19.31 -0.10
N ALA A 61 16.84 -18.97 -0.41
CA ALA A 61 15.69 -19.77 -0.01
C ALA A 61 15.62 -21.14 -0.71
N ILE A 62 15.95 -21.22 -2.00
CA ILE A 62 15.86 -22.45 -2.79
C ILE A 62 17.09 -23.35 -2.63
N LEU A 63 18.26 -22.79 -2.28
CA LEU A 63 19.49 -23.54 -2.10
C LEU A 63 19.71 -24.04 -0.67
N LYS A 64 19.11 -23.39 0.34
CA LYS A 64 19.08 -23.89 1.73
C LYS A 64 17.93 -24.86 2.00
N GLY A 65 17.08 -25.12 1.00
CA GLY A 65 15.96 -26.05 1.08
C GLY A 65 16.41 -27.52 1.02
N ASN A 66 15.62 -28.34 0.34
CA ASN A 66 15.95 -29.75 0.15
C ASN A 66 17.17 -29.89 -0.79
N ALA A 67 18.27 -30.45 -0.29
CA ALA A 67 19.51 -30.65 -1.05
C ALA A 67 19.30 -31.36 -2.40
N SER A 68 18.35 -32.30 -2.48
CA SER A 68 18.05 -33.01 -3.72
C SER A 68 17.32 -32.16 -4.76
N ASP A 69 16.45 -31.25 -4.30
CA ASP A 69 15.79 -30.26 -5.18
C ASP A 69 16.78 -29.18 -5.62
N SER A 70 17.66 -28.72 -4.71
CA SER A 70 18.70 -27.74 -5.00
C SER A 70 19.74 -28.27 -6.00
N ALA A 71 20.11 -29.55 -5.91
CA ALA A 71 21.00 -30.18 -6.89
C ALA A 71 20.35 -30.33 -8.27
N ALA A 72 19.03 -30.58 -8.33
CA ALA A 72 18.31 -30.77 -9.58
C ALA A 72 18.18 -29.51 -10.44
N ILE A 73 18.31 -28.32 -9.83
CA ILE A 73 18.20 -27.03 -10.53
C ILE A 73 19.56 -26.41 -10.84
N LYS A 74 20.65 -26.93 -10.29
CA LYS A 74 22.01 -26.43 -10.54
C LYS A 74 22.62 -27.16 -11.72
N THR A 75 23.16 -26.41 -12.68
CA THR A 75 23.91 -26.96 -13.80
C THR A 75 25.20 -26.18 -13.98
N VAL A 76 26.31 -26.89 -14.23
CA VAL A 76 27.57 -26.24 -14.63
C VAL A 76 27.36 -25.69 -16.03
N LYS A 77 27.64 -24.39 -16.22
CA LYS A 77 27.45 -23.76 -17.51
C LYS A 77 28.54 -24.24 -18.48
N GLU A 78 28.14 -24.72 -19.65
CA GLU A 78 29.06 -25.23 -20.66
C GLU A 78 30.11 -24.18 -21.06
N GLY A 79 31.39 -24.50 -20.88
CA GLY A 79 32.51 -23.60 -21.20
C GLY A 79 32.81 -22.53 -20.14
N PHE A 80 32.19 -22.61 -18.96
CA PHE A 80 32.43 -21.72 -17.82
C PHE A 80 32.75 -22.52 -16.55
N GLU A 81 33.31 -21.83 -15.55
CA GLU A 81 33.70 -22.42 -14.26
C GLU A 81 32.61 -22.29 -13.19
N TYR A 82 31.47 -21.67 -13.52
CA TYR A 82 30.39 -21.41 -12.57
C TYR A 82 29.14 -22.24 -12.85
N GLU A 83 28.31 -22.35 -11.80
CA GLU A 83 26.99 -22.97 -11.86
C GLU A 83 25.89 -21.93 -12.13
N THR A 84 24.87 -22.35 -12.86
CA THR A 84 23.63 -21.58 -13.07
C THR A 84 22.44 -22.32 -12.48
N VAL A 85 21.50 -21.56 -11.92
CA VAL A 85 20.21 -22.11 -11.46
C VAL A 85 19.22 -22.06 -12.61
N THR A 86 18.69 -23.22 -12.99
CA THR A 86 17.75 -23.36 -14.09
C THR A 86 16.32 -23.25 -13.57
N LEU A 87 15.60 -22.19 -13.99
CA LEU A 87 14.21 -21.96 -13.66
C LEU A 87 13.36 -21.88 -14.93
N LYS A 88 12.17 -22.45 -14.91
CA LYS A 88 11.28 -22.50 -16.08
C LYS A 88 10.30 -21.32 -16.07
N TRP A 89 10.16 -20.66 -17.22
CA TRP A 89 9.12 -19.66 -17.45
C TRP A 89 7.73 -20.27 -17.20
N CYS A 90 6.92 -19.56 -16.42
CA CYS A 90 5.51 -19.82 -16.25
C CYS A 90 4.71 -18.53 -16.43
N THR A 91 3.73 -18.56 -17.33
CA THR A 91 2.76 -17.49 -17.49
C THR A 91 1.73 -17.62 -16.37
N PRO A 92 1.57 -16.63 -15.47
CA PRO A 92 0.57 -16.69 -14.43
C PRO A 92 -0.83 -16.86 -15.03
N ARG A 93 -1.48 -17.99 -14.75
CA ARG A 93 -2.92 -18.15 -15.03
C ARG A 93 -3.68 -17.67 -13.80
N GLY A 94 -4.24 -16.47 -13.89
CA GLY A 94 -5.12 -15.92 -12.85
C GLY A 94 -4.45 -15.12 -11.74
N CYS A 95 -3.11 -15.16 -11.59
CA CYS A 95 -2.39 -14.29 -10.66
C CYS A 95 -1.80 -13.08 -11.39
N SER A 96 -2.38 -11.92 -11.17
CA SER A 96 -1.79 -10.66 -11.62
C SER A 96 -0.56 -10.32 -10.76
N ALA A 97 0.47 -9.67 -11.30
CA ALA A 97 1.56 -9.12 -10.47
C ALA A 97 1.08 -8.08 -9.44
N SER A 98 -0.16 -7.60 -9.58
CA SER A 98 -0.85 -6.74 -8.62
C SER A 98 -1.41 -7.49 -7.40
N GLU A 99 -1.48 -8.82 -7.42
CA GLU A 99 -1.72 -9.59 -6.20
C GLU A 99 -0.44 -9.59 -5.36
N LEU A 100 -0.56 -9.14 -4.11
CA LEU A 100 0.53 -9.10 -3.14
C LEU A 100 1.07 -10.51 -2.89
N GLN A 101 2.11 -10.89 -3.62
CA GLN A 101 2.88 -12.09 -3.34
C GLN A 101 3.85 -11.82 -2.19
N ASN A 102 3.98 -12.78 -1.28
CA ASN A 102 4.96 -12.67 -0.21
C ASN A 102 6.38 -12.76 -0.80
N CYS A 103 7.02 -11.60 -0.90
CA CYS A 103 8.35 -11.41 -1.46
C CYS A 103 9.35 -11.23 -0.31
N THR A 104 10.30 -12.14 -0.18
CA THR A 104 11.30 -12.13 0.91
C THR A 104 12.56 -11.35 0.54
N ALA A 105 12.87 -11.26 -0.75
CA ALA A 105 13.99 -10.48 -1.25
C ALA A 105 13.75 -10.02 -2.69
N MET A 106 14.41 -8.93 -3.10
CA MET A 106 14.29 -8.39 -4.46
C MET A 106 15.65 -7.85 -4.90
N HIS A 107 16.13 -8.30 -6.05
CA HIS A 107 17.46 -7.94 -6.56
C HIS A 107 17.39 -7.52 -8.03
N ARG A 108 18.20 -6.54 -8.43
CA ARG A 108 18.32 -6.15 -9.83
C ARG A 108 18.96 -7.29 -10.63
N ILE A 109 18.56 -7.40 -11.89
CA ILE A 109 19.15 -8.38 -12.81
C ILE A 109 19.95 -7.72 -13.93
N THR A 110 20.87 -8.46 -14.53
CA THR A 110 21.56 -8.11 -15.77
C THR A 110 21.63 -9.35 -16.68
N PRO A 111 21.04 -9.33 -17.89
CA PRO A 111 21.21 -10.41 -18.86
C PRO A 111 22.68 -10.57 -19.26
N VAL A 112 23.14 -11.81 -19.40
CA VAL A 112 24.53 -12.10 -19.78
C VAL A 112 24.80 -11.68 -21.22
N ASP A 113 23.91 -12.08 -22.14
CA ASP A 113 23.91 -11.57 -23.52
C ASP A 113 22.76 -10.58 -23.69
N VAL A 114 23.06 -9.30 -23.52
CA VAL A 114 22.07 -8.19 -23.59
C VAL A 114 21.54 -7.98 -25.01
N ASN A 115 22.26 -8.42 -26.05
CA ASN A 115 21.92 -8.15 -27.44
C ASN A 115 21.26 -9.34 -28.14
N SER A 116 21.26 -10.53 -27.54
CA SER A 116 20.54 -11.67 -28.09
C SER A 116 19.05 -11.38 -28.27
N ARG A 117 18.48 -11.94 -29.34
CA ARG A 117 17.03 -11.87 -29.60
C ARG A 117 16.22 -12.40 -28.41
N PRO A 118 16.55 -13.56 -27.79
CA PRO A 118 15.85 -14.03 -26.60
C PRO A 118 15.86 -13.05 -25.42
N SER A 119 17.04 -12.50 -25.09
CA SER A 119 17.17 -11.53 -24.00
C SER A 119 16.36 -10.27 -24.28
N LEU A 120 16.43 -9.74 -25.50
CA LEU A 120 15.67 -8.56 -25.92
C LEU A 120 14.17 -8.77 -25.79
N CYS A 121 13.67 -9.95 -26.18
CA CYS A 121 12.26 -10.30 -26.04
C CYS A 121 11.83 -10.36 -24.56
N LEU A 122 12.61 -11.03 -23.71
CA LEU A 122 12.33 -11.10 -22.26
C LEU A 122 12.34 -9.71 -21.62
N ILE A 123 13.38 -8.91 -21.86
CA ILE A 123 13.54 -7.56 -21.30
C ILE A 123 12.37 -6.67 -21.71
N ASN A 124 12.03 -6.63 -23.00
CA ASN A 124 10.93 -5.80 -23.49
C ASN A 124 9.58 -6.27 -22.95
N PHE A 125 9.37 -7.58 -22.81
CA PHE A 125 8.17 -8.13 -22.19
C PHE A 125 8.01 -7.59 -20.75
N LEU A 126 9.08 -7.61 -19.96
CA LEU A 126 9.08 -7.13 -18.58
C LEU A 126 8.94 -5.60 -18.48
N LEU A 127 9.67 -4.85 -19.32
CA LEU A 127 9.61 -3.39 -19.34
C LEU A 127 8.25 -2.85 -19.76
N ASN A 128 7.48 -3.61 -20.54
CA ASN A 128 6.09 -3.29 -20.89
C ASN A 128 5.09 -3.52 -19.75
N GLY A 129 5.57 -3.74 -18.51
CA GLY A 129 4.74 -3.88 -17.32
C GLY A 129 4.19 -5.29 -17.09
N ARG A 130 4.59 -6.27 -17.91
CA ARG A 130 4.27 -7.67 -17.65
C ARG A 130 5.27 -8.28 -16.69
N SER A 131 4.88 -9.38 -16.07
CA SER A 131 5.71 -10.13 -15.14
C SER A 131 5.75 -11.60 -15.52
N VAL A 132 6.76 -12.30 -15.01
CA VAL A 132 7.01 -13.72 -15.32
C VAL A 132 7.25 -14.46 -14.04
N MET A 133 6.48 -15.51 -13.79
CA MET A 133 6.75 -16.44 -12.69
C MET A 133 7.77 -17.48 -13.13
N LEU A 134 8.65 -17.86 -12.21
CA LEU A 134 9.72 -18.82 -12.44
C LEU A 134 9.51 -20.06 -11.58
N GLU A 135 9.28 -21.19 -12.25
CA GLU A 135 9.05 -22.50 -11.65
C GLU A 135 10.37 -23.25 -11.48
N MET A 136 10.58 -23.84 -10.30
CA MET A 136 11.59 -24.88 -10.12
C MET A 136 10.92 -26.27 -10.18
N PRO A 137 11.51 -27.24 -10.89
CA PRO A 137 11.08 -28.65 -10.82
C PRO A 137 11.40 -29.24 -9.44
N ARG A 138 10.56 -30.16 -8.96
CA ARG A 138 10.83 -30.93 -7.72
C ARG A 138 11.14 -32.38 -8.06
N LYS A 139 12.10 -32.98 -7.34
CA LYS A 139 12.50 -34.38 -7.56
C LYS A 139 11.38 -35.36 -7.23
N ALA A 140 10.58 -35.06 -6.21
CA ALA A 140 9.42 -35.85 -5.79
C ALA A 140 8.19 -35.73 -6.74
N GLY A 141 8.35 -35.06 -7.88
CA GLY A 141 7.24 -34.69 -8.75
C GLY A 141 6.60 -33.37 -8.36
N GLY A 142 6.02 -32.69 -9.35
CA GLY A 142 5.43 -31.36 -9.20
C GLY A 142 6.41 -30.21 -9.47
N LYS A 143 5.88 -29.00 -9.34
CA LYS A 143 6.61 -27.74 -9.59
C LYS A 143 6.23 -26.73 -8.52
N ILE A 144 7.14 -25.81 -8.24
CA ILE A 144 6.86 -24.71 -7.34
C ILE A 144 7.37 -23.41 -7.91
N THR A 145 6.54 -22.37 -7.85
CA THR A 145 6.94 -21.02 -8.22
C THR A 145 7.83 -20.47 -7.11
N SER A 146 9.08 -20.17 -7.45
CA SER A 146 10.08 -19.71 -6.49
C SER A 146 10.46 -18.26 -6.67
N HIS A 147 10.34 -17.73 -7.89
CA HIS A 147 10.73 -16.37 -8.20
C HIS A 147 9.74 -15.69 -9.14
N LEU A 148 9.80 -14.36 -9.17
CA LEU A 148 9.05 -13.50 -10.08
C LEU A 148 10.00 -12.50 -10.72
N LEU A 149 10.00 -12.40 -12.04
CA LEU A 149 10.64 -11.31 -12.76
C LEU A 149 9.62 -10.21 -13.01
N ALA A 150 9.94 -8.99 -12.58
CA ALA A 150 9.07 -7.82 -12.75
C ALA A 150 9.89 -6.54 -12.97
N SER A 151 9.28 -5.59 -13.68
CA SER A 151 9.84 -4.25 -13.88
C SER A 151 9.24 -3.25 -12.90
N HIS A 152 10.09 -2.47 -12.26
CA HIS A 152 9.73 -1.33 -11.41
C HIS A 152 10.44 -0.09 -11.93
N GLY A 153 9.70 0.86 -12.51
CA GLY A 153 10.29 2.14 -12.94
C GLY A 153 11.31 2.06 -14.08
N GLY A 154 11.27 0.99 -14.88
CA GLY A 154 12.21 0.74 -15.98
C GLY A 154 13.46 -0.05 -15.55
N GLU A 155 13.52 -0.52 -14.31
CA GLU A 155 14.51 -1.45 -13.80
C GLU A 155 13.87 -2.83 -13.60
N ILE A 156 14.59 -3.90 -13.93
CA ILE A 156 14.08 -5.26 -13.82
C ILE A 156 14.67 -5.92 -12.58
N PHE A 157 13.81 -6.57 -11.81
CA PHE A 157 14.16 -7.26 -10.59
C PHE A 157 13.74 -8.72 -10.64
N ILE A 158 14.54 -9.56 -9.99
CA ILE A 158 14.16 -10.89 -9.56
C ILE A 158 13.69 -10.82 -8.12
N HIS A 159 12.45 -11.21 -7.89
CA HIS A 159 11.81 -11.32 -6.60
C HIS A 159 11.90 -12.77 -6.13
N THR A 160 12.35 -12.98 -4.90
CA THR A 160 12.31 -14.29 -4.24
C THR A 160 10.98 -14.45 -3.52
N LEU A 161 10.22 -15.49 -3.89
CA LEU A 161 8.92 -15.79 -3.30
C LEU A 161 9.05 -16.80 -2.17
N CYS A 162 8.12 -16.74 -1.21
CA CYS A 162 8.01 -17.75 -0.18
C CYS A 162 7.55 -19.08 -0.79
N THR A 163 8.44 -20.09 -0.79
CA THR A 163 8.15 -21.46 -1.28
C THR A 163 7.75 -22.42 -0.15
N ALA A 164 8.00 -22.04 1.09
CA ALA A 164 7.58 -22.81 2.25
C ALA A 164 6.08 -22.62 2.49
N ARG A 165 5.47 -23.62 3.13
CA ARG A 165 4.14 -23.49 3.71
C ARG A 165 4.12 -22.26 4.62
N SER A 166 3.17 -21.36 4.42
CA SER A 166 3.08 -20.17 5.27
C SER A 166 2.55 -20.59 6.64
N VAL A 167 3.19 -20.10 7.70
CA VAL A 167 2.69 -20.26 9.08
C VAL A 167 1.37 -19.50 9.31
N LEU A 168 0.98 -18.68 8.35
CA LEU A 168 -0.28 -17.92 8.31
C LEU A 168 -1.31 -18.57 7.37
N GLU A 169 -1.08 -19.79 6.90
CA GLU A 169 -2.13 -20.58 6.24
C GLU A 169 -3.26 -20.87 7.23
N ASP A 170 -4.48 -20.94 6.70
CA ASP A 170 -5.71 -21.16 7.47
C ASP A 170 -5.87 -20.20 8.67
N PRO A 171 -5.88 -18.87 8.44
CA PRO A 171 -6.08 -17.92 9.52
C PRO A 171 -7.46 -18.14 10.18
N PRO A 172 -7.61 -17.86 11.50
CA PRO A 172 -8.89 -17.95 12.16
C PRO A 172 -9.96 -17.14 11.42
N SER A 173 -11.20 -17.65 11.41
CA SER A 173 -12.29 -16.95 10.77
C SER A 173 -12.49 -15.57 11.40
N ILE A 174 -12.55 -14.53 10.57
CA ILE A 174 -12.85 -13.16 11.04
C ILE A 174 -14.19 -13.15 11.80
N SER A 175 -15.16 -13.97 11.41
CA SER A 175 -16.48 -14.05 12.06
C SER A 175 -16.46 -14.61 13.48
N GLU A 176 -15.40 -15.32 13.85
CA GLU A 176 -15.20 -15.92 15.17
C GLU A 176 -14.37 -15.04 16.10
N GLY A 177 -13.65 -14.06 15.55
CA GLY A 177 -12.83 -13.11 16.29
C GLY A 177 -13.62 -11.95 16.91
N CYS A 178 -12.89 -11.04 17.56
CA CYS A 178 -13.44 -9.80 18.11
C CYS A 178 -14.11 -8.96 17.01
N GLY A 179 -15.39 -8.63 17.20
CA GLY A 179 -16.17 -7.90 16.19
C GLY A 179 -16.69 -8.76 15.03
N GLY A 180 -16.34 -10.05 14.96
CA GLY A 180 -16.74 -10.93 13.86
C GLY A 180 -18.25 -11.14 13.69
N ARG A 181 -19.02 -10.91 14.76
CA ARG A 181 -20.49 -10.97 14.75
C ARG A 181 -21.17 -9.65 14.39
N VAL A 182 -20.41 -8.56 14.23
CA VAL A 182 -20.94 -7.26 13.81
C VAL A 182 -21.16 -7.30 12.30
N THR A 183 -22.40 -7.07 11.88
CA THR A 183 -22.82 -7.25 10.49
C THR A 183 -22.92 -5.95 9.70
N ASP A 184 -22.87 -4.81 10.38
CA ASP A 184 -23.18 -3.50 9.83
C ASP A 184 -21.97 -2.55 9.87
N TYR A 185 -20.76 -3.08 9.68
CA TYR A 185 -19.57 -2.25 9.52
C TYR A 185 -19.68 -1.29 8.34
N ARG A 186 -19.16 -0.08 8.51
CA ARG A 186 -19.09 0.96 7.47
C ARG A 186 -17.93 0.72 6.50
N ILE A 187 -17.83 -0.49 5.96
CA ILE A 187 -16.75 -0.92 5.06
C ILE A 187 -16.63 0.00 3.82
N PRO A 188 -17.73 0.36 3.12
CA PRO A 188 -17.63 1.24 1.95
C PRO A 188 -17.10 2.64 2.30
N ASP A 189 -17.56 3.22 3.40
CA ASP A 189 -17.09 4.54 3.87
C ASP A 189 -15.62 4.50 4.30
N PHE A 190 -15.19 3.43 4.98
CA PHE A 190 -13.78 3.24 5.32
C PHE A 190 -12.91 3.04 4.07
N GLY A 191 -13.43 2.33 3.07
CA GLY A 191 -12.78 2.19 1.76
C GLY A 191 -12.54 3.55 1.08
N LEU A 192 -13.54 4.45 1.12
CA LEU A 192 -13.39 5.82 0.64
C LEU A 192 -12.35 6.61 1.45
N LEU A 193 -12.33 6.45 2.77
CA LEU A 193 -11.31 7.06 3.64
C LEU A 193 -9.89 6.60 3.21
N ILE A 194 -9.68 5.31 2.97
CA ILE A 194 -8.40 4.77 2.49
C ILE A 194 -8.04 5.39 1.13
N GLN A 195 -8.97 5.45 0.19
CA GLN A 195 -8.74 5.99 -1.14
C GLN A 195 -8.36 7.48 -1.12
N GLN A 196 -9.03 8.27 -0.28
CA GLN A 196 -8.78 9.71 -0.13
C GLN A 196 -7.45 10.04 0.59
N ASN A 197 -6.84 9.05 1.24
CA ASN A 197 -5.60 9.22 2.01
C ASN A 197 -4.46 8.33 1.50
N LYS A 198 -4.49 7.95 0.21
CA LYS A 198 -3.38 7.27 -0.45
C LYS A 198 -2.11 8.12 -0.38
N LEU A 199 -1.00 7.50 -0.01
CA LEU A 199 0.31 8.14 -0.02
C LEU A 199 0.79 8.33 -1.45
N LEU A 200 1.36 9.50 -1.72
CA LEU A 200 1.98 9.84 -2.99
C LEU A 200 3.44 10.26 -2.75
N PRO A 201 4.37 9.88 -3.64
CA PRO A 201 5.72 10.41 -3.60
C PRO A 201 5.72 11.94 -3.79
N VAL A 202 6.61 12.67 -3.10
CA VAL A 202 6.72 14.13 -3.18
C VAL A 202 8.19 14.51 -3.39
N LYS A 203 8.48 15.55 -4.19
CA LYS A 203 9.86 16.06 -4.36
C LYS A 203 10.33 16.67 -3.05
N THR A 204 11.51 16.24 -2.58
CA THR A 204 12.15 16.67 -1.33
C THR A 204 12.42 18.19 -1.26
N VAL A 205 12.38 18.88 -2.40
CA VAL A 205 12.69 20.33 -2.52
C VAL A 205 11.71 21.22 -1.74
N TYR A 206 10.54 20.71 -1.34
CA TYR A 206 9.49 21.51 -0.68
C TYR A 206 9.33 21.24 0.82
N ALA A 207 10.19 20.41 1.43
CA ALA A 207 9.95 19.88 2.77
C ALA A 207 10.70 20.62 3.87
N ASN A 208 10.24 21.83 4.23
CA ASN A 208 10.43 22.30 5.61
C ASN A 208 9.61 21.43 6.59
N ASP A 209 8.51 20.84 6.10
CA ASP A 209 7.68 19.90 6.83
C ASP A 209 7.86 18.48 6.32
N ILE A 210 7.88 17.51 7.24
CA ILE A 210 7.98 16.08 6.94
C ILE A 210 6.62 15.60 6.38
N PRO A 211 6.52 15.20 5.08
CA PRO A 211 5.22 14.86 4.46
C PRO A 211 4.46 13.75 5.17
N ILE A 212 5.17 12.77 5.73
CA ILE A 212 4.54 11.68 6.48
C ILE A 212 3.88 12.19 7.78
N GLN A 213 4.42 13.22 8.42
CA GLN A 213 3.83 13.81 9.62
C GLN A 213 2.56 14.59 9.28
N LYS A 214 2.52 15.30 8.15
CA LYS A 214 1.29 15.93 7.65
C LYS A 214 0.19 14.90 7.40
N MET A 215 0.53 13.75 6.82
CA MET A 215 -0.45 12.69 6.61
C MET A 215 -0.95 12.11 7.93
N LYS A 216 -0.06 11.85 8.91
CA LYS A 216 -0.47 11.40 10.26
C LYS A 216 -1.41 12.40 10.94
N ALA A 217 -1.10 13.69 10.89
CA ALA A 217 -1.94 14.74 11.45
C ALA A 217 -3.31 14.82 10.75
N ARG A 218 -3.34 14.67 9.43
CA ARG A 218 -4.58 14.58 8.65
C ARG A 218 -5.43 13.39 9.06
N LEU A 219 -4.84 12.18 9.13
CA LEU A 219 -5.56 10.97 9.54
C LEU A 219 -6.10 11.11 10.95
N ASN A 220 -5.31 11.63 11.90
CA ASN A 220 -5.78 11.91 13.25
C ASN A 220 -7.07 12.76 13.23
N ARG A 221 -7.09 13.90 12.54
CA ARG A 221 -8.30 14.74 12.42
C ARG A 221 -9.49 13.97 11.83
N LEU A 222 -9.29 13.22 10.75
CA LEU A 222 -10.34 12.45 10.08
C LEU A 222 -10.90 11.33 10.97
N THR A 223 -10.11 10.80 11.91
CA THR A 223 -10.49 9.65 12.73
C THR A 223 -10.79 9.98 14.19
N LYS A 224 -10.76 11.25 14.61
CA LYS A 224 -11.11 11.64 15.99
C LYS A 224 -12.54 11.24 16.37
N TYR A 225 -13.47 11.38 15.42
CA TYR A 225 -14.82 10.88 15.53
C TYR A 225 -15.18 10.12 14.25
N TRP A 226 -15.00 8.79 14.29
CA TRP A 226 -15.27 7.92 13.14
C TRP A 226 -15.98 6.63 13.60
N PRO A 227 -17.32 6.64 13.66
CA PRO A 227 -18.11 5.48 14.05
C PRO A 227 -17.89 4.31 13.10
N LEU A 228 -17.58 3.13 13.64
CA LEU A 228 -17.20 1.94 12.86
C LEU A 228 -18.41 1.21 12.24
N THR A 229 -19.59 1.32 12.85
CA THR A 229 -20.80 0.63 12.42
C THR A 229 -21.87 1.62 11.96
N ILE A 230 -22.78 1.15 11.11
CA ILE A 230 -23.93 1.94 10.63
C ILE A 230 -24.84 2.26 11.83
N SER A 231 -25.05 1.31 12.74
CA SER A 231 -25.90 1.49 13.93
C SER A 231 -25.33 2.42 15.00
N SER A 232 -24.05 2.75 14.99
CA SER A 232 -23.42 3.64 16.00
C SER A 232 -23.41 5.12 15.59
N THR A 233 -24.06 5.47 14.48
CA THR A 233 -24.11 6.83 13.97
C THR A 233 -25.45 7.15 13.32
N LEU A 234 -25.96 8.36 13.52
CA LEU A 234 -27.06 8.95 12.76
C LEU A 234 -26.52 9.95 11.73
N ILE A 235 -25.58 10.84 12.12
CA ILE A 235 -25.12 11.93 11.24
C ILE A 235 -24.48 11.41 9.95
N PHE A 236 -23.77 10.27 9.99
CA PHE A 236 -23.15 9.69 8.80
C PHE A 236 -24.11 8.87 7.95
N ASN A 237 -25.30 8.53 8.47
CA ASN A 237 -26.38 7.89 7.71
C ASN A 237 -27.33 8.93 7.09
N LEU A 238 -27.33 10.16 7.61
CA LEU A 238 -28.12 11.30 7.16
C LEU A 238 -27.37 12.19 6.16
N LYS A 239 -26.57 11.60 5.26
CA LYS A 239 -25.70 12.35 4.32
C LYS A 239 -26.47 13.45 3.58
N GLY A 240 -27.72 13.21 3.17
CA GLY A 240 -28.54 14.21 2.48
C GLY A 240 -28.90 15.46 3.30
N SER A 241 -29.00 15.34 4.62
CA SER A 241 -29.40 16.45 5.51
C SER A 241 -28.23 17.09 6.24
N VAL A 242 -27.16 16.35 6.51
CA VAL A 242 -26.03 16.80 7.34
C VAL A 242 -24.79 17.17 6.50
N ASP A 243 -24.71 16.74 5.24
CA ASP A 243 -23.64 17.20 4.36
C ASP A 243 -23.77 18.72 4.09
N PRO A 244 -22.65 19.45 4.01
CA PRO A 244 -21.27 18.96 3.96
C PRO A 244 -20.52 18.93 5.31
N ILE A 245 -21.20 19.07 6.46
CA ILE A 245 -20.56 19.31 7.77
C ILE A 245 -19.45 18.28 8.09
N PRO A 246 -19.68 16.95 8.02
CA PRO A 246 -18.66 15.98 8.44
C PRO A 246 -17.38 16.03 7.60
N ARG A 247 -17.51 16.41 6.33
CA ARG A 247 -16.37 16.56 5.41
C ARG A 247 -15.61 17.86 5.65
N ILE A 248 -16.30 18.95 5.97
CA ILE A 248 -15.67 20.26 6.14
C ILE A 248 -14.96 20.35 7.49
N ILE A 249 -15.61 19.87 8.57
CA ILE A 249 -15.09 20.06 9.93
C ILE A 249 -13.76 19.32 10.18
N THR A 250 -13.44 18.32 9.36
CA THR A 250 -12.19 17.54 9.48
C THR A 250 -11.03 18.15 8.68
N LYS A 251 -11.26 19.25 7.94
CA LYS A 251 -10.21 19.97 7.20
C LYS A 251 -9.24 20.66 8.14
N GLU A 252 -8.04 20.93 7.65
CA GLU A 252 -7.04 21.69 8.42
C GLU A 252 -7.47 23.14 8.64
N LYS A 253 -8.04 23.74 7.60
CA LYS A 253 -8.57 25.10 7.58
C LYS A 253 -9.92 25.06 6.88
N ILE A 254 -10.83 25.90 7.35
CA ILE A 254 -12.17 26.10 6.80
C ILE A 254 -12.23 27.54 6.28
N THR A 255 -12.78 27.73 5.09
CA THR A 255 -13.00 29.05 4.48
C THR A 255 -14.28 29.71 5.00
N GLU A 256 -14.44 31.02 4.83
CA GLU A 256 -15.65 31.73 5.29
C GLU A 256 -16.92 31.22 4.59
N ASP A 257 -16.84 30.90 3.29
CA ASP A 257 -17.95 30.30 2.53
C ASP A 257 -18.36 28.94 3.09
N GLU A 258 -17.38 28.12 3.48
CA GLU A 258 -17.62 26.82 4.10
C GLU A 258 -18.25 26.94 5.49
N VAL A 259 -17.87 27.97 6.26
CA VAL A 259 -18.54 28.29 7.53
C VAL A 259 -20.01 28.61 7.28
N LEU A 260 -20.30 29.44 6.28
CA LEU A 260 -21.68 29.80 5.92
C LEU A 260 -22.49 28.56 5.51
N GLN A 261 -21.92 27.68 4.69
CA GLN A 261 -22.56 26.41 4.30
C GLN A 261 -22.88 25.54 5.52
N CYS A 262 -21.93 25.37 6.45
CA CYS A 262 -22.17 24.60 7.67
C CYS A 262 -23.27 25.23 8.55
N LYS A 263 -23.30 26.56 8.69
CA LYS A 263 -24.36 27.26 9.43
C LYS A 263 -25.73 27.08 8.78
N GLN A 264 -25.81 27.16 7.45
CA GLN A 264 -27.05 26.93 6.70
C GLN A 264 -27.61 25.53 6.95
N VAL A 265 -26.74 24.51 6.98
CA VAL A 265 -27.16 23.14 7.30
C VAL A 265 -27.69 23.03 8.72
N ILE A 266 -27.00 23.62 9.72
CA ILE A 266 -27.47 23.64 11.11
C ILE A 266 -28.85 24.30 11.21
N TYR A 267 -29.05 25.47 10.57
CA TYR A 267 -30.33 26.16 10.57
C TYR A 267 -31.45 25.37 9.87
N ASN A 268 -31.12 24.66 8.79
CA ASN A 268 -32.08 23.79 8.12
C ASN A 268 -32.50 22.62 9.01
N LEU A 269 -31.56 21.99 9.72
CA LEU A 269 -31.86 20.90 10.67
C LEU A 269 -32.79 21.35 11.79
N ILE A 270 -32.62 22.57 12.31
CA ILE A 270 -33.54 23.16 13.31
C ILE A 270 -34.92 23.42 12.70
N SER A 271 -34.96 23.93 11.46
CA SER A 271 -36.24 24.10 10.77
C SER A 271 -36.96 22.76 10.56
N GLN A 272 -36.24 21.67 10.34
CA GLN A 272 -36.83 20.34 10.21
C GLN A 272 -37.35 19.83 11.55
N GLU A 273 -36.60 20.04 12.63
CA GLU A 273 -36.98 19.67 14.00
C GLU A 273 -38.25 20.40 14.46
N THR A 274 -38.31 21.72 14.27
CA THR A 274 -39.47 22.57 14.65
C THR A 274 -40.73 22.25 13.85
N LYS A 275 -40.59 21.81 12.59
CA LYS A 275 -41.71 21.28 11.78
C LYS A 275 -42.05 19.84 12.13
N HIS A 276 -41.33 19.23 13.07
CA HIS A 276 -41.40 17.82 13.41
C HIS A 276 -41.26 16.90 12.17
N GLU A 277 -40.45 17.27 11.19
CA GLU A 277 -40.18 16.46 10.01
C GLU A 277 -39.38 15.20 10.41
N PRO A 278 -39.67 14.01 9.85
CA PRO A 278 -38.92 12.80 10.15
C PRO A 278 -37.51 12.86 9.54
N LEU A 279 -36.51 12.39 10.31
CA LEU A 279 -35.15 12.20 9.79
C LEU A 279 -35.14 11.04 8.79
N ASN A 280 -34.81 11.34 7.53
CA ASN A 280 -34.77 10.35 6.45
C ASN A 280 -33.50 9.49 6.55
N LEU A 281 -33.56 8.44 7.37
CA LEU A 281 -32.47 7.50 7.56
C LEU A 281 -32.37 6.54 6.36
N ILE A 282 -31.31 6.69 5.57
CA ILE A 282 -31.02 5.80 4.45
C ILE A 282 -30.33 4.56 5.04
N ASN A 283 -30.90 3.37 4.82
CA ASN A 283 -30.33 2.05 5.15
C ASN A 283 -30.35 1.57 6.61
N LEU A 284 -31.10 2.20 7.52
CA LEU A 284 -31.37 1.58 8.82
C LEU A 284 -32.47 0.53 8.64
N GLY A 285 -32.08 -0.75 8.62
CA GLY A 285 -33.03 -1.86 8.73
C GLY A 285 -33.94 -1.70 9.97
N GLN A 286 -34.96 -2.56 10.08
CA GLN A 286 -36.11 -2.48 11.02
C GLN A 286 -35.81 -2.25 12.53
N ARG A 287 -34.56 -2.13 12.97
CA ARG A 287 -34.13 -2.03 14.38
C ARG A 287 -34.43 -0.70 15.08
N MET A 288 -34.66 0.40 14.38
CA MET A 288 -35.03 1.69 15.02
C MET A 288 -36.51 2.06 14.86
N LYS A 289 -37.31 1.08 14.42
CA LYS A 289 -38.76 1.22 14.26
C LYS A 289 -39.40 1.27 15.65
N GLY A 290 -39.46 2.45 16.26
CA GLY A 290 -40.09 2.64 17.58
C GLY A 290 -39.54 3.79 18.43
N GLN A 291 -38.40 4.40 18.08
CA GLN A 291 -37.93 5.58 18.82
C GLN A 291 -38.82 6.80 18.53
N LYS A 292 -39.11 7.56 19.60
CA LYS A 292 -39.84 8.83 19.46
C LYS A 292 -39.00 9.79 18.64
N ARG A 293 -39.63 10.57 17.76
CA ARG A 293 -38.96 11.49 16.82
C ARG A 293 -38.03 12.47 17.54
N GLU A 294 -38.49 13.02 18.66
CA GLU A 294 -37.70 13.90 19.55
C GLU A 294 -36.42 13.23 20.03
N GLU A 295 -36.47 11.93 20.36
CA GLU A 295 -35.29 11.18 20.78
C GLU A 295 -34.27 11.02 19.64
N GLN A 296 -34.75 10.85 18.40
CA GLN A 296 -33.86 10.75 17.23
C GLN A 296 -33.12 12.08 16.99
N TYR A 297 -33.82 13.22 17.08
CA TYR A 297 -33.17 14.53 16.98
C TYR A 297 -32.19 14.76 18.12
N LYS A 298 -32.56 14.41 19.36
CA LYS A 298 -31.66 14.50 20.52
C LYS A 298 -30.37 13.70 20.32
N VAL A 299 -30.47 12.45 19.84
CA VAL A 299 -29.29 11.62 19.56
C VAL A 299 -28.46 12.22 18.42
N MET A 300 -29.11 12.69 17.34
CA MET A 300 -28.44 13.32 16.20
C MET A 300 -27.67 14.59 16.63
N TRP A 301 -28.28 15.46 17.45
CA TRP A 301 -27.64 16.67 17.94
C TRP A 301 -26.46 16.39 18.86
N ASN A 302 -26.60 15.44 19.80
CA ASN A 302 -25.50 15.02 20.66
C ASN A 302 -24.31 14.47 19.86
N GLU A 303 -24.61 13.71 18.82
CA GLU A 303 -23.61 13.15 17.93
C GLU A 303 -22.91 14.25 17.11
N LEU A 304 -23.68 15.17 16.53
CA LEU A 304 -23.15 16.31 15.78
C LEU A 304 -22.28 17.19 16.69
N GLU A 305 -22.74 17.47 17.91
CA GLU A 305 -21.98 18.23 18.89
C GLU A 305 -20.64 17.54 19.21
N THR A 306 -20.66 16.22 19.40
CA THR A 306 -19.46 15.41 19.64
C THR A 306 -18.48 15.51 18.46
N LEU A 307 -18.95 15.42 17.22
CA LEU A 307 -18.13 15.59 16.03
C LEU A 307 -17.48 16.98 15.97
N LEU A 308 -18.25 18.05 16.23
CA LEU A 308 -17.74 19.42 16.20
C LEU A 308 -16.72 19.68 17.31
N LYS A 309 -17.02 19.28 18.55
CA LYS A 309 -16.13 19.42 19.72
C LYS A 309 -14.76 18.79 19.49
N ASN A 310 -14.71 17.65 18.82
CA ASN A 310 -13.46 16.95 18.53
C ASN A 310 -12.56 17.68 17.51
N ASN A 311 -13.09 18.67 16.77
CA ASN A 311 -12.41 19.33 15.65
C ASN A 311 -12.24 20.85 15.83
N LEU A 312 -12.10 21.34 17.06
CA LEU A 312 -11.99 22.78 17.37
C LEU A 312 -10.56 23.36 17.24
N HIS A 313 -9.92 23.21 16.08
CA HIS A 313 -8.51 23.64 15.88
C HIS A 313 -8.31 24.98 15.15
N SER A 314 -9.37 25.65 14.69
CA SER A 314 -9.28 27.04 14.21
C SER A 314 -10.50 27.87 14.62
N GLU A 315 -10.40 29.21 14.53
CA GLU A 315 -11.54 30.10 14.82
C GLU A 315 -12.77 29.75 13.97
N ASN A 316 -12.59 29.44 12.69
CA ASN A 316 -13.70 29.05 11.82
C ASN A 316 -14.38 27.74 12.26
N HIS A 317 -13.65 26.79 12.87
CA HIS A 317 -14.28 25.61 13.47
C HIS A 317 -15.11 25.98 14.71
N ARG A 318 -14.58 26.90 15.54
CA ARG A 318 -15.29 27.41 16.72
C ARG A 318 -16.55 28.19 16.34
N LEU A 319 -16.53 28.96 15.24
CA LEU A 319 -17.72 29.67 14.75
C LEU A 319 -18.85 28.72 14.35
N ILE A 320 -18.54 27.56 13.76
CA ILE A 320 -19.55 26.54 13.42
C ILE A 320 -20.09 25.90 14.71
N TYR A 321 -19.21 25.57 15.65
CA TYR A 321 -19.61 25.00 16.93
C TYR A 321 -20.47 25.96 17.78
N ASN A 322 -20.12 27.24 17.82
CA ASN A 322 -20.90 28.26 18.51
C ASN A 322 -22.30 28.41 17.88
N ALA A 323 -22.41 28.36 16.55
CA ALA A 323 -23.71 28.37 15.88
C ALA A 323 -24.59 27.19 16.32
N LEU A 324 -24.02 25.98 16.46
CA LEU A 324 -24.76 24.84 17.01
C LEU A 324 -25.23 25.11 18.45
N LEU A 325 -24.36 25.64 19.30
CA LEU A 325 -24.68 25.92 20.71
C LEU A 325 -25.76 27.00 20.87
N GLU A 326 -25.67 28.08 20.11
CA GLU A 326 -26.66 29.16 20.13
C GLU A 326 -28.04 28.61 19.77
N CYS A 327 -28.10 27.77 18.73
CA CYS A 327 -29.32 27.14 18.27
C CYS A 327 -29.92 26.11 19.24
N HIS A 328 -29.09 25.25 19.84
CA HIS A 328 -29.58 24.20 20.73
C HIS A 328 -29.95 24.73 22.13
N LYS A 329 -29.43 25.90 22.55
CA LYS A 329 -29.88 26.54 23.79
C LYS A 329 -31.35 26.95 23.73
N PHE A 330 -31.86 27.37 22.57
CA PHE A 330 -33.27 27.76 22.43
C PHE A 330 -34.26 26.62 22.76
N ASN A 331 -33.88 25.35 22.57
CA ASN A 331 -34.76 24.21 22.89
C ASN A 331 -34.77 23.82 24.39
N LEU A 332 -33.78 24.23 25.20
CA LEU A 332 -33.72 23.87 26.63
C LEU A 332 -34.49 24.86 27.53
N ASP A 333 -34.66 26.10 27.07
CA ASP A 333 -35.36 27.13 27.84
C ASP A 333 -36.89 27.06 27.63
N GLU A 334 -37.38 26.49 26.52
CA GLU A 334 -38.82 26.29 26.28
C GLU A 334 -39.43 25.15 27.12
N GLU A 335 -38.69 24.07 27.42
CA GLU A 335 -39.18 22.97 28.28
C GLU A 335 -39.31 23.36 29.77
N LYS A 336 -38.78 24.51 30.21
CA LYS A 336 -38.84 24.95 31.61
C LYS A 336 -40.00 25.91 31.92
N MET A 337 -40.85 26.26 30.95
CA MET A 337 -41.94 27.21 31.17
C MET A 337 -43.35 26.60 31.38
N ASP A 338 -43.50 25.28 31.34
CA ASP A 338 -44.81 24.64 31.58
C ASP A 338 -44.70 23.40 32.47
N THR A 339 -44.45 23.60 33.78
CA THR A 339 -45.03 22.81 34.89
C THR A 339 -44.41 23.24 36.22
N ASP A 340 -44.97 24.27 36.84
CA ASP A 340 -44.72 24.53 38.26
C ASP A 340 -46.00 25.02 38.95
N HIS A 341 -46.97 24.12 39.07
CA HIS A 341 -48.01 24.17 40.09
C HIS A 341 -48.71 22.80 40.22
N HIS A 342 -48.20 21.93 41.09
CA HIS A 342 -48.94 21.44 42.27
C HIS A 342 -48.14 20.41 43.11
N ASN A 343 -48.04 20.80 44.38
CA ASN A 343 -47.55 20.14 45.59
C ASN A 343 -47.68 18.61 45.80
N VAL A 344 -46.57 18.03 46.29
CA VAL A 344 -46.37 17.29 47.57
C VAL A 344 -47.07 15.92 47.76
N LYS A 345 -46.28 14.82 47.89
CA LYS A 345 -46.06 14.03 49.14
C LYS A 345 -45.31 12.71 48.90
N ASP A 346 -44.49 12.39 49.89
CA ASP A 346 -43.72 11.16 50.12
C ASP A 346 -44.54 9.86 50.04
N VAL A 347 -43.88 8.73 49.75
CA VAL A 347 -43.80 7.51 50.61
C VAL A 347 -43.06 6.38 49.87
N GLU A 348 -42.32 5.62 50.67
CA GLU A 348 -41.36 4.57 50.36
C GLU A 348 -41.95 3.21 49.91
N HIS A 349 -41.06 2.41 49.29
CA HIS A 349 -40.86 0.95 49.46
C HIS A 349 -41.67 -0.13 48.68
N VAL A 350 -40.88 -0.92 47.89
CA VAL A 350 -40.79 -2.41 47.78
C VAL A 350 -41.46 -3.15 46.60
N ASP A 351 -40.57 -3.73 45.77
CA ASP A 351 -40.59 -5.01 45.01
C ASP A 351 -41.71 -5.30 43.98
N GLN A 352 -41.51 -6.04 42.88
CA GLN A 352 -40.44 -6.91 42.42
C GLN A 352 -40.61 -7.16 40.90
N ASP A 353 -39.47 -7.33 40.25
CA ASP A 353 -39.21 -8.29 39.17
C ASP A 353 -39.44 -8.01 37.66
N VAL A 354 -38.46 -8.56 36.94
CA VAL A 354 -38.33 -8.81 35.48
C VAL A 354 -37.81 -7.65 34.63
N GLN A 355 -36.47 -7.56 34.48
CA GLN A 355 -35.91 -7.25 33.16
C GLN A 355 -34.48 -7.78 32.94
N ARG A 356 -34.38 -8.53 31.84
CA ARG A 356 -33.20 -9.14 31.23
C ARG A 356 -32.19 -8.08 30.75
N ALA A 357 -30.89 -8.46 30.82
CA ALA A 357 -29.78 -8.12 29.92
C ALA A 357 -29.69 -6.67 29.38
N SER A 358 -28.61 -5.92 29.60
CA SER A 358 -27.28 -6.26 29.08
C SER A 358 -26.26 -5.25 29.60
N VAL A 359 -25.27 -5.76 30.34
CA VAL A 359 -24.12 -4.99 30.80
C VAL A 359 -23.09 -4.98 29.67
N ILE A 360 -23.03 -3.88 28.90
CA ILE A 360 -21.87 -3.62 28.02
C ILE A 360 -20.84 -2.85 28.86
N ARG A 361 -19.97 -3.59 29.56
CA ARG A 361 -18.67 -3.07 30.02
C ARG A 361 -17.73 -3.08 28.83
N ALA A 362 -17.68 -1.99 28.07
CA ALA A 362 -16.53 -1.69 27.23
C ALA A 362 -15.50 -0.96 28.12
N THR A 363 -14.78 -1.73 28.95
CA THR A 363 -13.58 -1.23 29.60
C THR A 363 -12.50 -1.10 28.54
N THR A 364 -12.05 0.15 28.41
CA THR A 364 -10.78 0.58 27.85
C THR A 364 -9.63 -0.30 28.35
N ASP A 365 -9.00 -1.07 27.47
CA ASP A 365 -7.54 -1.26 27.50
C ASP A 365 -7.08 -1.87 26.17
N SER A 366 -6.13 -1.20 25.52
CA SER A 366 -5.36 -1.78 24.40
C SER A 366 -3.99 -2.18 24.96
N PRO A 367 -3.77 -3.44 25.33
CA PRO A 367 -2.43 -3.87 25.68
C PRO A 367 -1.64 -4.13 24.40
N MET A 368 -0.42 -3.57 24.37
CA MET A 368 0.70 -3.93 23.47
C MET A 368 0.72 -3.27 22.08
N SER A 369 1.14 -2.01 22.05
CA SER A 369 1.98 -1.54 20.95
C SER A 369 3.40 -2.11 21.16
N PRO A 370 4.08 -2.67 20.15
CA PRO A 370 5.49 -3.05 20.30
C PRO A 370 6.35 -1.80 20.59
N PRO A 371 7.41 -1.92 21.41
CA PRO A 371 8.24 -0.78 21.78
C PRO A 371 8.90 -0.15 20.53
N PRO A 372 9.09 1.17 20.51
CA PRO A 372 9.76 1.84 19.40
C PRO A 372 11.21 1.37 19.33
N LEU A 373 11.62 0.81 18.19
CA LEU A 373 13.02 0.56 17.90
C LEU A 373 13.74 1.92 17.92
N ALA A 374 14.58 2.09 18.94
CA ALA A 374 15.40 3.26 19.15
C ALA A 374 16.36 3.47 17.96
N SER A 375 16.36 4.71 17.46
CA SER A 375 17.48 5.44 16.86
C SER A 375 18.66 4.63 16.30
N ILE A 376 18.70 4.46 14.99
CA ILE A 376 19.97 4.39 14.25
C ILE A 376 20.14 5.75 13.55
N SER A 377 20.89 6.63 14.19
CA SER A 377 21.42 7.85 13.60
C SER A 377 22.38 7.51 12.46
N LEU A 378 22.09 7.96 11.24
CA LEU A 378 23.04 7.94 10.13
C LEU A 378 23.79 9.28 10.06
N PRO A 379 25.11 9.28 9.84
CA PRO A 379 25.92 10.49 9.92
C PRO A 379 25.68 11.39 8.72
N LEU A 380 25.53 12.67 9.05
CA LEU A 380 25.42 13.80 8.13
C LEU A 380 26.74 13.94 7.35
N SER A 381 26.73 13.71 6.04
CA SER A 381 27.77 14.22 5.14
C SER A 381 27.14 15.16 4.12
N LYS A 382 27.38 16.46 4.34
CA LYS A 382 27.12 17.52 3.37
C LYS A 382 28.10 17.34 2.22
N GLN A 383 27.61 17.17 1.00
CA GLN A 383 28.31 17.63 -0.20
C GLN A 383 27.30 18.01 -1.26
N ALA A 384 27.19 19.33 -1.49
CA ALA A 384 26.54 19.90 -2.64
C ALA A 384 27.40 19.60 -3.87
N VAL A 385 26.83 18.99 -4.91
CA VAL A 385 27.44 18.94 -6.24
C VAL A 385 26.39 19.17 -7.31
N SER A 386 26.48 20.37 -7.89
CA SER A 386 26.38 20.72 -9.31
C SER A 386 25.48 19.87 -10.22
N ARG A 387 24.48 20.56 -10.81
CA ARG A 387 23.78 20.16 -12.03
C ARG A 387 24.72 20.29 -13.23
N SER A 388 25.27 19.17 -13.72
CA SER A 388 25.53 18.91 -15.15
C SER A 388 26.47 17.70 -15.28
N SER A 389 26.04 16.68 -16.01
CA SER A 389 26.85 15.77 -16.86
C SER A 389 26.23 14.37 -16.86
N GLY A 390 25.94 13.87 -18.06
CA GLY A 390 25.46 12.52 -18.30
C GLY A 390 26.54 11.50 -17.98
N GLY A 391 26.47 10.92 -16.79
CA GLY A 391 27.26 9.77 -16.37
C GLY A 391 26.50 8.45 -16.56
N ILE A 392 27.25 7.42 -16.93
CA ILE A 392 26.81 6.06 -17.33
C ILE A 392 26.15 5.25 -16.19
N TYR A 393 26.11 5.79 -14.98
CA TYR A 393 25.30 5.28 -13.88
C TYR A 393 24.04 6.14 -13.79
N SER A 394 22.93 5.63 -14.33
CA SER A 394 21.60 6.17 -14.08
C SER A 394 21.47 6.43 -12.59
N ALA A 395 21.40 7.71 -12.18
CA ALA A 395 21.07 8.07 -10.82
C ALA A 395 19.80 7.30 -10.38
N PRO A 396 19.71 6.85 -9.12
CA PRO A 396 18.53 6.12 -8.65
C PRO A 396 17.29 6.98 -8.92
N ARG A 397 16.40 6.49 -9.79
CA ARG A 397 15.13 7.16 -10.07
C ARG A 397 14.32 7.22 -8.79
N SER A 398 13.80 8.39 -8.45
CA SER A 398 12.93 8.48 -7.28
C SER A 398 11.61 7.76 -7.56
N LEU A 399 10.93 7.27 -6.52
CA LEU A 399 9.57 6.71 -6.65
C LEU A 399 8.60 7.70 -7.33
N LEU A 400 8.85 9.00 -7.17
CA LEU A 400 8.08 10.03 -7.86
C LEU A 400 8.36 10.04 -9.37
N ASP A 401 9.60 9.90 -9.80
CA ASP A 401 9.94 9.83 -11.22
C ASP A 401 9.32 8.59 -11.86
N VAL A 402 9.29 7.47 -11.13
CA VAL A 402 8.59 6.25 -11.55
C VAL A 402 7.09 6.51 -11.72
N PHE A 403 6.46 7.11 -10.71
CA PHE A 403 5.03 7.45 -10.75
C PHE A 403 4.69 8.40 -11.91
N GLN A 404 5.50 9.45 -12.12
CA GLN A 404 5.34 10.39 -13.23
C GLN A 404 5.64 9.77 -14.60
N SER A 405 6.49 8.75 -14.67
CA SER A 405 6.82 8.03 -15.91
C SER A 405 5.78 7.00 -16.34
N GLN A 406 4.89 6.55 -15.42
CA GLN A 406 3.73 5.74 -15.82
C GLN A 406 2.81 6.51 -16.79
N ASP A 407 2.79 7.84 -16.71
CA ASP A 407 2.03 8.71 -17.63
C ASP A 407 2.77 9.05 -18.93
N LYS A 408 4.09 8.84 -19.02
CA LYS A 408 4.89 9.17 -20.20
C LYS A 408 6.04 8.18 -20.38
N SER A 409 5.90 7.29 -21.35
CA SER A 409 6.97 6.43 -21.88
C SER A 409 8.05 7.28 -22.56
N LYS A 410 8.87 8.00 -21.78
CA LYS A 410 10.07 8.61 -22.34
C LYS A 410 11.12 7.53 -22.56
N LEU A 411 11.53 7.41 -23.82
CA LEU A 411 12.61 6.55 -24.31
C LEU A 411 13.83 6.70 -23.39
N ARG A 412 14.21 5.58 -22.78
CA ARG A 412 15.47 5.45 -22.06
C ARG A 412 16.61 5.77 -23.05
N PRO A 413 17.65 6.52 -22.65
CA PRO A 413 18.85 6.61 -23.48
C PRO A 413 19.39 5.19 -23.74
N ASP A 414 19.70 4.91 -24.99
CA ASP A 414 20.10 3.58 -25.45
C ASP A 414 21.42 3.15 -24.79
N PHE A 415 21.68 1.85 -24.78
CA PHE A 415 22.91 1.28 -24.22
C PHE A 415 24.14 1.98 -24.84
N ALA A 416 25.09 2.43 -24.00
CA ALA A 416 26.27 3.16 -24.47
C ALA A 416 27.09 2.37 -25.51
N GLY A 417 27.05 1.04 -25.49
CA GLY A 417 27.68 0.20 -26.51
C GLY A 417 26.89 0.02 -27.81
N ARG A 418 25.64 0.51 -27.89
CA ARG A 418 24.81 0.54 -29.12
C ARG A 418 24.81 1.91 -29.81
N THR A 419 25.20 2.97 -29.09
CA THR A 419 25.21 4.35 -29.62
C THR A 419 26.43 4.66 -30.48
N THR A 420 27.35 3.71 -30.64
CA THR A 420 28.55 3.88 -31.46
C THR A 420 28.45 3.04 -32.74
N ASP A 421 28.07 3.67 -33.83
CA ASP A 421 28.22 3.15 -35.21
C ASP A 421 29.69 2.79 -35.47
N GLY A 422 30.06 1.54 -35.20
CA GLY A 422 31.35 0.97 -35.59
C GLY A 422 32.60 1.48 -34.86
N LYS A 423 32.48 2.26 -33.77
CA LYS A 423 33.64 2.70 -32.98
C LYS A 423 33.76 1.93 -31.66
N ILE A 424 34.95 1.38 -31.41
CA ILE A 424 35.30 0.62 -30.18
C ILE A 424 34.92 1.45 -28.94
N ALA A 425 34.01 0.92 -28.12
CA ALA A 425 33.62 1.55 -26.87
C ALA A 425 34.81 1.56 -25.90
N LYS A 426 35.17 2.74 -25.36
CA LYS A 426 36.14 2.84 -24.26
C LYS A 426 35.49 2.33 -22.98
N LEU A 427 35.76 1.08 -22.65
CA LEU A 427 35.48 0.54 -21.32
C LEU A 427 36.45 1.21 -20.33
N TYR A 428 35.93 1.67 -19.20
CA TYR A 428 36.68 2.28 -18.09
C TYR A 428 37.46 3.58 -18.41
N PRO A 429 36.80 4.65 -18.90
CA PRO A 429 37.47 5.93 -19.16
C PRO A 429 38.06 6.59 -17.89
N ASN A 430 37.67 6.10 -16.71
CA ASN A 430 38.06 6.63 -15.41
C ASN A 430 39.33 5.94 -14.86
N LEU A 431 39.74 4.81 -15.44
CA LEU A 431 40.99 4.14 -15.10
C LEU A 431 42.09 4.77 -15.94
N LYS A 432 42.94 5.59 -15.31
CA LYS A 432 44.22 5.98 -15.90
C LYS A 432 45.12 4.75 -15.85
N LEU A 433 45.41 4.17 -17.01
CA LEU A 433 46.49 3.21 -17.20
C LEU A 433 47.85 3.90 -17.05
#